data_AF-A0A0F8YRE2-F1
#
_entry.id   AF-A0A0F8YRE2-F1
#
_cell.length_a   1.000
_cell.length_b   1.000
_cell.length_c   1.000
_cell.angle_alpha   90.00
_cell.angle_beta   90.00
_cell.angle_gamma   90.00
#
_symmetry.space_group_name_H-M   'P 1'
#
loop_
_entity.id
_entity.type
_entity.pdbx_description
1 polymer ?
#
loop_
_entity_poly.entity_id
_entity_poly.type
_entity_poly.pdbx_seq_one_letter_code
_entity_poly.pdbx_strand_id
1 'polypeptide(L)'
;LGFEIDERQEEGDYAGKRFFLTKTYTLTLGEKANLRKDLESWRTRSFTAEELKGFDLENLLNVNCNLNLVEKPRKSGGIWVNIASINPPVKNQEKMIPEMEEGWMPEWIKKLLGANNLPDVDAPEFDDDIPF
;
A
#
# COMPACT_ATOMS: atom_id res chain seq x y z
N LEU A 1 2.37 1.87 -0.13
CA LEU A 1 0.95 1.67 -0.50
C LEU A 1 0.62 0.19 -0.42
N GLY A 2 -0.52 -0.16 0.16
CA GLY A 2 -1.04 -1.53 0.25
C GLY A 2 -2.34 -1.65 -0.53
N PHE A 3 -2.59 -2.82 -1.13
CA PHE A 3 -3.72 -3.06 -2.02
C PHE A 3 -4.33 -4.43 -1.73
N GLU A 4 -5.64 -4.46 -1.54
CA GLU A 4 -6.43 -5.69 -1.56
C GLU A 4 -6.86 -6.01 -2.99
N ILE A 5 -6.68 -7.25 -3.43
CA ILE A 5 -7.12 -7.71 -4.77
C ILE A 5 -8.21 -8.76 -4.67
N ASP A 6 -8.94 -9.00 -5.76
CA ASP A 6 -10.14 -9.85 -5.72
C ASP A 6 -9.80 -11.34 -5.54
N GLU A 7 -8.62 -11.74 -6.00
CA GLU A 7 -8.11 -13.09 -5.85
C GLU A 7 -8.01 -13.49 -4.37
N ARG A 8 -8.48 -14.70 -4.07
CA ARG A 8 -8.43 -15.27 -2.72
C ARG A 8 -7.27 -16.25 -2.59
N GLN A 9 -6.72 -16.29 -1.39
CA GLN A 9 -5.76 -17.30 -0.98
C GLN A 9 -6.50 -18.63 -0.80
N GLU A 10 -6.08 -19.66 -1.52
CA GLU A 10 -6.67 -21.01 -1.42
C GLU A 10 -6.06 -21.83 -0.26
N GLU A 11 -4.81 -21.54 0.09
CA GLU A 11 -4.03 -22.32 1.05
C GLU A 11 -3.26 -21.41 2.04
N GLY A 12 -2.82 -21.98 3.16
CA GLY A 12 -2.03 -21.30 4.20
C GLY A 12 -2.86 -20.62 5.30
N ASP A 13 -2.18 -19.90 6.20
CA ASP A 13 -2.79 -19.27 7.39
C ASP A 13 -3.86 -18.21 7.08
N TYR A 14 -3.91 -17.74 5.82
CA TYR A 14 -4.84 -16.74 5.34
C TYR A 14 -5.82 -17.30 4.28
N ALA A 15 -5.97 -18.63 4.19
CA ALA A 15 -6.91 -19.26 3.27
C ALA A 15 -8.33 -18.68 3.41
N GLY A 16 -8.98 -18.40 2.28
CA GLY A 16 -10.29 -17.73 2.20
C GLY A 16 -10.23 -16.20 2.23
N LYS A 17 -9.12 -15.58 2.64
CA LYS A 17 -8.93 -14.12 2.58
C LYS A 17 -8.41 -13.70 1.22
N ARG A 18 -8.72 -12.47 0.82
CA ARG A 18 -8.15 -11.83 -0.37
C ARG A 18 -6.64 -11.65 -0.24
N PHE A 19 -5.94 -11.68 -1.38
CA PHE A 19 -4.52 -11.35 -1.40
C PHE A 19 -4.32 -9.87 -1.09
N PHE A 20 -3.24 -9.59 -0.37
CA PHE A 20 -2.79 -8.23 -0.10
C PHE A 20 -1.40 -8.00 -0.69
N LEU A 21 -1.27 -6.96 -1.50
CA LEU A 21 -0.04 -6.59 -2.17
C LEU A 21 0.48 -5.27 -1.62
N THR A 22 1.80 -5.16 -1.45
CA THR A 22 2.45 -3.92 -0.99
C THR A 22 3.48 -3.45 -1.99
N LYS A 23 3.51 -2.13 -2.21
CA LYS A 23 4.62 -1.44 -2.89
C LYS A 23 5.17 -0.37 -1.97
N THR A 24 6.47 -0.48 -1.66
CA THR A 24 7.19 0.45 -0.78
C THR A 24 7.69 1.65 -1.59
N TYR A 25 7.59 2.83 -0.99
CA TYR A 25 8.00 4.09 -1.60
C TYR A 25 8.79 4.93 -0.60
N THR A 26 9.69 5.76 -1.11
CA THR A 26 10.09 6.98 -0.41
C THR A 26 8.95 7.99 -0.51
N LEU A 27 8.57 8.61 0.60
CA LEU A 27 7.50 9.61 0.66
C LEU A 27 7.95 10.94 0.03
N THR A 28 8.01 10.97 -1.30
CA THR A 28 8.43 12.14 -2.08
C THR A 28 7.67 12.23 -3.40
N LEU A 29 7.34 13.47 -3.78
CA LEU A 29 6.66 13.79 -5.05
C LEU A 29 7.59 14.52 -6.03
N GLY A 30 8.91 14.34 -5.90
CA GLY A 30 9.87 14.83 -6.89
C GLY A 30 9.58 14.28 -8.29
N GLU A 31 10.01 14.99 -9.33
CA GLU A 31 9.73 14.66 -10.74
C GLU A 31 10.14 13.22 -11.12
N LYS A 32 11.21 12.69 -10.53
CA LYS A 32 11.69 11.32 -10.79
C LYS A 32 11.12 10.27 -9.83
N ALA A 33 10.36 10.68 -8.82
CA ALA A 33 9.87 9.80 -7.76
C ALA A 33 8.85 8.78 -8.30
N ASN A 34 9.02 7.51 -7.90
CA ASN A 34 8.10 6.45 -8.30
C ASN A 34 6.71 6.65 -7.71
N LEU A 35 6.60 7.20 -6.48
CA LEU A 35 5.32 7.51 -5.86
C LEU A 35 4.53 8.49 -6.73
N ARG A 36 5.14 9.61 -7.12
CA ARG A 36 4.50 10.58 -8.03
C ARG A 36 4.04 9.93 -9.32
N LYS A 37 4.91 9.19 -10.01
CA LYS A 37 4.58 8.55 -11.30
C LYS A 37 3.38 7.60 -11.17
N ASP A 38 3.37 6.78 -10.14
CA ASP A 38 2.27 5.84 -9.90
C ASP A 38 0.97 6.57 -9.54
N LEU A 39 1.03 7.64 -8.74
CA LEU A 39 -0.14 8.46 -8.40
C LEU A 39 -0.70 9.23 -9.59
N GLU A 40 0.15 9.77 -10.47
CA GLU A 40 -0.29 10.45 -11.70
C GLU A 40 -0.97 9.46 -12.65
N SER A 41 -0.39 8.26 -12.80
CA SER A 41 -0.96 7.16 -13.59
C SER A 41 -2.34 6.76 -13.04
N TRP A 42 -2.43 6.54 -11.73
CA TRP A 42 -3.68 6.13 -11.08
C TRP A 42 -4.77 7.21 -11.20
N ARG A 43 -4.42 8.48 -10.96
CA ARG A 43 -5.37 9.61 -11.02
C ARG A 43 -5.66 10.07 -12.45
N THR A 44 -4.92 9.58 -13.44
CA THR A 44 -4.99 10.01 -14.85
C THR A 44 -4.78 11.53 -15.02
N ARG A 45 -3.98 12.14 -14.15
CA ARG A 45 -3.62 13.57 -14.22
C ARG A 45 -2.30 13.84 -13.53
N SER A 46 -1.54 14.80 -14.08
CA SER A 46 -0.35 15.33 -13.43
C SER A 46 -0.70 16.11 -12.17
N PHE A 47 0.24 16.17 -11.23
CA PHE A 47 0.11 17.03 -10.05
C PHE A 47 0.18 18.51 -10.43
N THR A 48 -0.63 19.34 -9.77
CA THR A 48 -0.49 20.79 -9.85
C THR A 48 0.63 21.30 -8.94
N ALA A 49 1.06 22.54 -9.10
CA ALA A 49 2.09 23.14 -8.23
C ALA A 49 1.66 23.18 -6.76
N GLU A 50 0.36 23.31 -6.49
CA GLU A 50 -0.23 23.30 -5.15
C GLU A 50 -0.21 21.90 -4.56
N GLU A 51 -0.62 20.87 -5.31
CA GLU A 51 -0.63 19.49 -4.83
C GLU A 51 0.80 18.95 -4.59
N LEU A 52 1.80 19.47 -5.32
CA LEU A 52 3.20 19.13 -5.08
C LEU A 52 3.75 19.69 -3.75
N LYS A 53 3.12 20.71 -3.17
CA LYS A 53 3.51 21.23 -1.84
C LYS A 53 3.07 20.28 -0.72
N GLY A 54 2.05 19.49 -0.97
CA GLY A 54 1.51 18.52 -0.03
C GLY A 54 0.32 17.82 -0.65
N PHE A 55 0.42 16.50 -0.79
CA PHE A 55 -0.68 15.65 -1.17
C PHE A 55 -0.91 14.66 -0.04
N ASP A 56 -2.10 14.70 0.51
CA ASP A 56 -2.51 13.78 1.56
C ASP A 56 -2.88 12.42 0.95
N LEU A 57 -2.14 11.38 1.36
CA LEU A 57 -2.31 10.01 0.90
C LEU A 57 -3.54 9.33 1.49
N GLU A 58 -4.13 9.86 2.57
CA GLU A 58 -5.37 9.33 3.15
C GLU A 58 -6.53 9.42 2.17
N ASN A 59 -6.49 10.39 1.25
CA ASN A 59 -7.45 10.50 0.15
C ASN A 59 -7.46 9.30 -0.81
N LEU A 60 -6.48 8.39 -0.71
CA LEU A 60 -6.39 7.17 -1.52
C LEU A 60 -6.91 5.94 -0.79
N LEU A 61 -7.26 6.04 0.49
CA LEU A 61 -7.88 4.94 1.22
C LEU A 61 -9.23 4.60 0.58
N ASN A 62 -9.49 3.30 0.42
CA ASN A 62 -10.71 2.78 -0.20
C ASN A 62 -10.96 3.23 -1.65
N VAL A 63 -9.96 3.82 -2.32
CA VAL A 63 -10.02 4.15 -3.74
C VAL A 63 -9.64 2.91 -4.54
N ASN A 64 -10.49 2.49 -5.48
CA ASN A 64 -10.18 1.36 -6.35
C ASN A 64 -9.11 1.70 -7.40
N CYS A 65 -8.36 0.69 -7.79
CA CYS A 65 -7.36 0.77 -8.85
C CYS A 65 -7.28 -0.56 -9.61
N ASN A 66 -6.72 -0.52 -10.81
CA ASN A 66 -6.26 -1.72 -11.52
C ASN A 66 -4.74 -1.82 -11.42
N LEU A 67 -4.26 -2.99 -11.01
CA LEU A 67 -2.84 -3.27 -10.84
C LEU A 67 -2.32 -4.12 -12.00
N ASN A 68 -1.21 -3.70 -12.59
CA ASN A 68 -0.46 -4.54 -13.52
C ASN A 68 0.61 -5.30 -12.74
N LEU A 69 0.43 -6.61 -12.62
CA LEU A 69 1.31 -7.50 -11.88
C LEU A 69 2.31 -8.19 -12.83
N VAL A 70 3.58 -8.24 -12.42
CA VAL A 70 4.65 -8.91 -13.17
C VAL A 70 5.33 -9.93 -12.27
N GLU A 71 5.24 -11.18 -12.66
CA GLU A 71 5.98 -12.28 -12.06
C GLU A 71 7.46 -12.19 -12.42
N LYS A 72 8.31 -12.35 -11.41
CA LYS A 72 9.77 -12.39 -11.54
C LYS A 72 10.32 -13.59 -10.79
N PRO A 73 11.21 -14.38 -11.41
CA PRO A 73 11.87 -15.47 -10.71
C PRO A 73 12.78 -14.91 -9.61
N ARG A 74 12.74 -15.50 -8.43
CA ARG A 74 13.67 -15.20 -7.34
C ARG A 74 14.96 -16.00 -7.51
N LYS A 75 16.09 -15.40 -7.13
CA LYS A 75 17.41 -16.09 -7.12
C LYS A 75 17.43 -17.31 -6.18
N SER A 76 16.60 -17.30 -5.14
CA SER A 76 16.45 -18.38 -4.15
C SER A 76 15.50 -19.51 -4.59
N GLY A 77 14.96 -19.45 -5.80
CA GLY A 77 13.81 -20.26 -6.20
C GLY A 77 12.48 -19.60 -5.82
N GLY A 78 11.43 -19.92 -6.59
CA GLY A 78 10.08 -19.35 -6.44
C GLY A 78 9.84 -18.11 -7.31
N ILE A 79 8.58 -17.66 -7.33
CA ILE A 79 8.11 -16.50 -8.09
C ILE A 79 7.83 -15.36 -7.11
N TRP A 80 8.24 -14.15 -7.50
CA TRP A 80 7.86 -12.90 -6.84
C TRP A 80 6.94 -12.11 -7.74
N VAL A 81 5.84 -11.60 -7.20
CA VAL A 81 4.95 -10.71 -7.93
C VAL A 81 5.32 -9.26 -7.62
N ASN A 82 5.59 -8.48 -8.67
CA ASN A 82 5.88 -7.06 -8.57
C ASN A 82 4.75 -6.23 -9.20
N ILE A 83 4.27 -5.20 -8.50
CA ILE A 83 3.34 -4.22 -9.08
C ILE A 83 4.11 -3.30 -10.04
N ALA A 84 3.93 -3.51 -11.34
CA ALA A 84 4.59 -2.75 -12.39
C ALA A 84 3.97 -1.36 -12.59
N SER A 85 2.64 -1.27 -12.59
CA SER A 85 1.93 0.02 -12.66
C SER A 85 0.57 -0.03 -11.97
N ILE A 86 0.07 1.16 -11.63
CA ILE A 86 -1.22 1.38 -10.98
C ILE A 86 -2.04 2.28 -11.91
N ASN A 87 -3.24 1.84 -12.27
CA ASN A 87 -4.12 2.49 -13.22
C ASN A 87 -5.49 2.78 -12.60
N PRO A 88 -6.26 3.74 -13.14
CA PRO A 88 -7.66 3.92 -12.73
C PRO A 88 -8.48 2.63 -12.94
N PRO A 89 -9.56 2.45 -12.18
CA PRO A 89 -10.51 1.37 -12.43
C PRO A 89 -11.13 1.54 -13.82
N VAL A 90 -11.48 0.43 -14.47
CA VAL A 90 -12.16 0.49 -15.78
C VAL A 90 -13.55 1.10 -15.57
N LYS A 91 -14.01 1.92 -16.52
CA LYS A 91 -15.38 2.47 -16.48
C LYS A 91 -16.39 1.33 -16.41
N ASN A 92 -17.37 1.45 -15.52
CA ASN A 92 -18.41 0.44 -15.27
C ASN A 92 -17.92 -0.88 -14.64
N GLN A 93 -16.70 -0.93 -14.12
CA GLN A 93 -16.26 -2.04 -13.27
C GLN A 93 -16.94 -1.95 -11.91
N GLU A 94 -17.40 -3.09 -11.38
CA GLU A 94 -17.93 -3.14 -10.02
C GLU A 94 -16.84 -2.73 -9.03
N LYS A 95 -17.18 -1.80 -8.14
CA LYS A 95 -16.26 -1.36 -7.10
C LYS A 95 -16.17 -2.47 -6.07
N MET A 96 -14.95 -2.93 -5.85
CA MET A 96 -14.67 -3.79 -4.72
C MET A 96 -14.73 -2.97 -3.44
N ILE A 97 -15.44 -3.50 -2.44
CA ILE A 97 -15.35 -3.05 -1.06
C ILE A 97 -14.23 -3.87 -0.42
N PRO A 98 -13.27 -3.23 0.28
CA PRO A 98 -12.24 -3.95 1.00
C PRO A 98 -12.87 -4.82 2.09
N GLU A 99 -12.42 -6.07 2.20
CA GLU A 99 -12.83 -6.99 3.27
C GLU A 99 -11.90 -6.90 4.49
N MET A 100 -10.71 -6.33 4.31
CA MET A 100 -9.81 -6.08 5.43
C MET A 100 -10.34 -4.98 6.34
N GLU A 101 -10.39 -5.27 7.64
CA GLU A 101 -10.71 -4.30 8.68
C GLU A 101 -9.70 -3.15 8.66
N GLU A 102 -10.18 -1.93 8.91
CA GLU A 102 -9.32 -0.75 8.99
C GLU A 102 -8.27 -0.94 10.11
N GLY A 103 -6.99 -0.76 9.77
CA GLY A 103 -5.86 -1.00 10.68
C GLY A 103 -5.42 -2.46 10.81
N TRP A 104 -6.14 -3.43 10.22
CA TRP A 104 -5.70 -4.81 10.21
C TRP A 104 -4.64 -5.06 9.14
N MET A 105 -3.58 -5.78 9.51
CA MET A 105 -2.47 -6.13 8.61
C MET A 105 -2.02 -7.58 8.86
N PRO A 106 -1.75 -8.38 7.82
CA PRO A 106 -1.09 -9.68 7.99
C PRO A 106 0.26 -9.56 8.73
N GLU A 107 0.63 -10.58 9.50
CA GLU A 107 1.85 -10.57 10.33
C GLU A 107 3.13 -10.36 9.52
N TRP A 108 3.18 -10.90 8.29
CA TRP A 108 4.32 -10.69 7.41
C TRP A 108 4.49 -9.22 7.00
N ILE A 109 3.39 -8.46 6.94
CA ILE A 109 3.40 -7.02 6.67
C ILE A 109 3.82 -6.24 7.90
N LYS A 110 3.27 -6.57 9.07
CA LYS A 110 3.71 -5.98 10.34
C LYS A 110 5.23 -6.14 10.51
N LYS A 111 5.75 -7.33 10.19
CA LYS A 111 7.20 -7.58 10.19
C LYS A 111 7.95 -6.76 9.15
N LEU A 112 7.41 -6.60 7.94
CA LEU A 112 8.01 -5.79 6.89
C LEU A 112 8.07 -4.30 7.27
N LEU A 113 7.02 -3.78 7.91
CA LEU A 113 6.93 -2.41 8.40
C LEU A 113 7.78 -2.20 9.67
N GLY A 114 7.75 -3.12 10.62
CA GLY A 114 8.59 -3.09 11.81
C GLY A 114 10.08 -3.20 11.51
N ALA A 115 10.46 -3.83 10.39
CA ALA A 115 11.84 -3.82 9.89
C ALA A 115 12.27 -2.48 9.26
N ASN A 116 11.31 -1.61 8.93
CA ASN A 116 11.53 -0.27 8.36
C ASN A 116 10.72 0.76 9.17
N ASN A 117 11.12 1.01 10.44
CA ASN A 117 10.60 2.03 11.36
C ASN A 117 9.23 2.64 11.00
N LEU A 118 8.16 2.15 11.62
CA LEU A 118 6.94 2.92 11.77
C LEU A 118 7.23 4.15 12.67
N PRO A 119 6.63 5.33 12.41
CA PRO A 119 6.49 6.32 13.47
C PRO A 119 5.65 5.69 14.59
N ASP A 120 6.07 5.89 15.84
CA ASP A 120 5.33 5.49 17.04
C ASP A 120 3.90 6.03 16.95
N VAL A 121 2.98 5.17 16.53
CA VAL A 121 1.56 5.27 16.84
C VAL A 121 1.36 4.23 17.91
N ASP A 122 1.28 4.71 19.16
CA ASP A 122 1.31 3.98 20.44
C ASP A 122 2.67 3.87 21.15
N ALA A 123 3.43 4.97 21.23
CA ALA A 123 4.22 5.18 22.44
C ALA A 123 3.21 5.43 23.58
N PRO A 124 3.18 4.60 24.65
CA PRO A 124 2.40 4.96 25.84
C PRO A 124 2.89 6.33 26.31
N GLU A 125 1.96 7.22 26.67
CA GLU A 125 2.30 8.50 27.29
C GLU A 125 3.29 8.22 28.41
N PHE A 126 4.46 8.85 28.30
CA PHE A 126 5.47 8.82 29.34
C PHE A 126 4.86 9.56 30.53
N ASP A 127 4.36 8.80 31.51
CA ASP A 127 3.87 9.33 32.76
C ASP A 127 5.07 9.89 33.52
N ASP A 128 5.16 11.22 33.54
CA ASP A 128 6.25 11.99 34.14
C ASP A 128 6.23 11.95 35.70
N ASP A 129 5.38 11.11 36.30
CA ASP A 129 5.32 10.87 37.75
C ASP A 129 6.30 9.77 38.22
N ILE A 130 7.60 9.96 37.93
CA ILE A 130 8.66 9.27 38.68
C ILE A 130 9.06 10.18 39.87
N PRO A 131 8.80 9.81 41.12
CA PRO A 131 9.20 10.63 42.26
C PRO A 131 10.73 10.66 42.37
N PHE A 132 11.25 11.88 42.55
CA PHE A 132 12.67 12.23 42.70
C PHE A 132 13.43 11.38 43.73
#